data_AF-A0A846UIY4-F1
#
_entry.id   AF-A0A846UIY4-F1
#
_cell.length_a   1.000
_cell.length_b   1.000
_cell.length_c   1.000
_cell.angle_alpha   90.00
_cell.angle_beta   90.00
_cell.angle_gamma   90.00
#
_symmetry.space_group_name_H-M   'P 1'
#
loop_
_entity.id
_entity.type
_entity.pdbx_description
1 polymer ?
#
loop_
_entity_poly.entity_id
_entity_poly.type
_entity_poly.pdbx_seq_one_letter_code
_entity_poly.pdbx_strand_id
1 'polypeptide(L)'
;MPLTTQAQAVVDAFGHQPGVTAQQLQNLQNTLNGSPALTQEVNDAVAAGHLQRIVPLNNPHAGGEYSPQDKEMRLPLTMLTSPAHGSYQAGEATFVLGHELQHGFNAAEKAQASARFGQELTAVAQSPGHQHDYTAPIGNLIAASRRDEAGAEISGWNAIVSAAQKDAADHHRPAPTLQDIYKQQPFRMNDFIDVDRSHVPPTYSMKPNLEVDANLHMATSAKNLEGMGQNYFDRAGGLGHNGNSSYANYYGANAISDAIRFERHYNPPQPGVPAHELRVDMANLRLSPNIVAQNGIDLGSNTTPVPYVDRSSGTSVDATFRHSATTHTYQPIAPLPSGAEPGVTRLDQASHPDNGLYRQTLDAVHRLDAQVGRQPDVSSNNLAAAVAVQARRDGLNEINHVVLSEDKSKAFGVQGDLHSPTKQITEVGTAQAVNTSVAQSSQQWQQHRAAQPEQQGQHQQQGQQNQQGQQAQAR
;
A
#
# COMPACT_ATOMS: atom_id res chain seq x y z
N MET A 1 9.80 -23.96 29.00
CA MET A 1 10.39 -25.27 28.63
C MET A 1 11.64 -24.99 27.80
N PRO A 2 12.67 -25.85 27.83
CA PRO A 2 13.84 -25.68 26.96
C PRO A 2 13.55 -26.16 25.52
N LEU A 3 14.45 -25.84 24.59
CA LEU A 3 14.46 -26.45 23.27
C LEU A 3 14.66 -27.97 23.38
N THR A 4 13.99 -28.72 22.52
CA THR A 4 14.23 -30.16 22.31
C THR A 4 15.61 -30.38 21.69
N THR A 5 16.15 -31.59 21.78
CA THR A 5 17.44 -31.91 21.17
C THR A 5 17.47 -31.63 19.66
N GLN A 6 16.38 -31.93 18.95
CA GLN A 6 16.27 -31.67 17.51
C GLN A 6 16.25 -30.17 17.23
N ALA A 7 15.45 -29.40 17.97
CA ALA A 7 15.39 -27.96 17.80
C ALA A 7 16.72 -27.27 18.16
N GLN A 8 17.39 -27.73 19.21
CA GLN A 8 18.71 -27.24 19.59
C GLN A 8 19.73 -27.48 18.47
N ALA A 9 19.70 -28.65 17.82
CA ALA A 9 20.58 -28.95 16.69
C ALA A 9 20.35 -28.01 15.50
N VAL A 10 19.09 -27.64 15.21
CA VAL A 10 18.76 -26.65 14.17
C VAL A 10 19.33 -25.27 14.51
N VAL A 11 19.23 -24.85 15.77
CA VAL A 11 19.77 -23.56 16.24
C VAL A 11 21.30 -23.59 16.23
N ASP A 12 21.93 -24.66 16.70
CA ASP A 12 23.40 -24.77 16.73
C ASP A 12 23.99 -24.79 15.31
N ALA A 13 23.29 -25.42 14.35
CA ALA A 13 23.69 -25.41 12.95
C ALA A 13 23.72 -24.00 12.33
N PHE A 14 22.94 -23.04 12.85
CA PHE A 14 23.05 -21.64 12.43
C PHE A 14 24.43 -21.06 12.70
N GLY A 15 25.08 -21.45 13.81
CA GLY A 15 26.44 -21.04 14.16
C GLY A 15 27.52 -21.44 13.16
N HIS A 16 27.21 -22.39 12.28
CA HIS A 16 28.11 -22.85 11.22
C HIS A 16 27.79 -22.24 9.85
N GLN A 17 26.77 -21.38 9.75
CA GLN A 17 26.45 -20.71 8.50
C GLN A 17 27.49 -19.62 8.16
N PRO A 18 27.75 -19.37 6.87
CA PRO A 18 28.70 -18.35 6.44
C PRO A 18 28.37 -16.97 7.04
N GLY A 19 29.38 -16.34 7.68
CA GLY A 19 29.25 -15.00 8.25
C GLY A 19 28.63 -14.94 9.65
N VAL A 20 28.14 -16.05 10.21
CA VAL A 20 27.61 -16.09 11.58
C VAL A 20 28.75 -16.09 12.60
N THR A 21 28.66 -15.18 13.55
CA THR A 21 29.59 -15.09 14.69
C THR A 21 29.06 -15.84 15.91
N ALA A 22 29.96 -16.25 16.82
CA ALA A 22 29.56 -16.86 18.09
C ALA A 22 28.64 -15.94 18.92
N GLN A 23 28.83 -14.62 18.86
CA GLN A 23 27.96 -13.65 19.53
C GLN A 23 26.55 -13.67 18.95
N GLN A 24 26.39 -13.75 17.63
CA GLN A 24 25.08 -13.81 16.99
C GLN A 24 24.35 -15.12 17.30
N LEU A 25 25.06 -16.25 17.32
CA LEU A 25 24.48 -17.52 17.77
C LEU A 25 24.01 -17.44 19.22
N GLN A 26 24.84 -16.89 20.11
CA GLN A 26 24.47 -16.71 21.52
C GLN A 26 23.26 -15.79 21.68
N ASN A 27 23.19 -14.70 20.91
CA ASN A 27 22.05 -13.78 20.93
C ASN A 27 20.78 -14.46 20.41
N LEU A 28 20.85 -15.28 19.37
CA LEU A 28 19.71 -16.09 18.92
C LEU A 28 19.24 -17.06 20.02
N GLN A 29 20.16 -17.81 20.63
CA GLN A 29 19.85 -18.72 21.73
C GLN A 29 19.22 -17.98 22.92
N ASN A 30 19.73 -16.79 23.27
CA ASN A 30 19.19 -15.96 24.33
C ASN A 30 17.77 -15.47 24.00
N THR A 31 17.51 -15.07 22.76
CA THR A 31 16.18 -14.65 22.30
C THR A 31 15.17 -15.78 22.39
N LEU A 32 15.52 -16.96 21.90
CA LEU A 32 14.66 -18.15 21.98
C LEU A 32 14.35 -18.50 23.43
N ASN A 33 15.38 -18.66 24.26
CA ASN A 33 15.23 -19.01 25.68
C ASN A 33 14.54 -17.92 26.49
N GLY A 34 14.60 -16.67 26.03
CA GLY A 34 13.95 -15.52 26.63
C GLY A 34 12.42 -15.53 26.49
N SER A 35 11.87 -16.28 25.54
CA SER A 35 10.42 -16.37 25.29
C SER A 35 9.92 -17.83 25.33
N PRO A 36 9.21 -18.24 26.40
CA PRO A 36 8.64 -19.59 26.48
C PRO A 36 7.72 -19.97 25.31
N ALA A 37 6.90 -19.03 24.83
CA ALA A 37 6.04 -19.25 23.66
C ALA A 37 6.88 -19.52 22.40
N LEU A 38 7.92 -18.70 22.17
CA LEU A 38 8.79 -18.87 21.01
C LEU A 38 9.60 -20.18 21.06
N THR A 39 10.11 -20.54 22.24
CA THR A 39 10.80 -21.83 22.44
C THR A 39 9.87 -23.00 22.09
N GLN A 40 8.61 -22.93 22.53
CA GLN A 40 7.62 -23.95 22.21
C GLN A 40 7.32 -24.01 20.71
N GLU A 41 7.14 -22.85 20.07
CA GLU A 41 6.85 -22.76 18.64
C GLU A 41 8.00 -23.30 17.78
N VAL A 42 9.26 -23.05 18.14
CA VAL A 42 10.41 -23.67 17.47
C VAL A 42 10.40 -25.19 17.63
N ASN A 43 10.12 -25.70 18.83
CA ASN A 43 10.01 -27.14 19.06
C ASN A 43 8.92 -27.77 18.19
N ASP A 44 7.75 -27.14 18.14
CA ASP A 44 6.61 -27.62 17.36
C ASP A 44 6.89 -27.53 15.86
N ALA A 45 7.52 -26.45 15.40
CA ALA A 45 7.88 -26.26 14.00
C ALA A 45 8.91 -27.31 13.54
N VAL A 46 9.91 -27.62 14.36
CA VAL A 46 10.89 -28.67 14.06
C VAL A 46 10.23 -30.05 14.08
N ALA A 47 9.40 -30.34 15.08
CA ALA A 47 8.70 -31.62 15.20
C ALA A 47 7.72 -31.88 14.04
N ALA A 48 7.04 -30.84 13.58
CA ALA A 48 6.13 -30.89 12.43
C ALA A 48 6.86 -30.82 11.07
N GLY A 49 8.19 -30.63 11.06
CA GLY A 49 8.97 -30.50 9.84
C GLY A 49 8.77 -29.18 9.09
N HIS A 50 8.23 -28.17 9.77
CA HIS A 50 8.11 -26.80 9.26
C HIS A 50 9.44 -26.04 9.33
N LEU A 51 10.30 -26.35 10.28
CA LEU A 51 11.64 -25.75 10.39
C LEU A 51 12.74 -26.81 10.35
N GLN A 52 13.62 -26.71 9.36
CA GLN A 52 14.78 -27.59 9.19
C GLN A 52 16.12 -26.87 9.38
N ARG A 53 16.17 -25.56 9.09
CA ARG A 53 17.38 -24.75 9.25
C ARG A 53 17.07 -23.28 9.44
N ILE A 54 17.99 -22.58 10.10
CA ILE A 54 18.03 -21.13 10.17
C ILE A 54 19.27 -20.68 9.39
N VAL A 55 19.12 -19.68 8.52
CA VAL A 55 20.20 -19.20 7.64
C VAL A 55 20.28 -17.67 7.63
N PRO A 56 21.43 -17.08 7.27
CA PRO A 56 21.55 -15.64 7.06
C PRO A 56 20.65 -15.15 5.92
N LEU A 57 19.97 -14.02 6.14
CA LEU A 57 19.22 -13.33 5.09
C LEU A 57 20.14 -12.41 4.30
N ASN A 58 20.12 -12.57 2.97
CA ASN A 58 20.93 -11.75 2.04
C ASN A 58 20.15 -10.59 1.42
N ASN A 59 18.83 -10.51 1.65
CA ASN A 59 17.98 -9.40 1.21
C ASN A 59 18.06 -8.25 2.23
N PRO A 60 18.67 -7.09 1.91
CA PRO A 60 18.84 -6.00 2.87
C PRO A 60 17.54 -5.25 3.18
N HIS A 61 16.45 -5.54 2.47
CA HIS A 61 15.15 -4.86 2.63
C HIS A 61 14.11 -5.67 3.40
N ALA A 62 14.44 -6.89 3.82
CA ALA A 62 13.54 -7.75 4.58
C ALA A 62 13.95 -7.82 6.06
N GLY A 63 12.95 -7.75 6.95
CA GLY A 63 13.14 -7.90 8.39
C GLY A 63 13.35 -9.35 8.81
N GLY A 64 12.83 -10.29 8.04
CA GLY A 64 12.92 -11.74 8.19
C GLY A 64 12.25 -12.37 6.97
N GLU A 65 12.54 -13.64 6.68
CA GLU A 65 11.79 -14.40 5.68
C GLU A 65 11.68 -15.87 6.09
N TYR A 66 10.52 -16.48 5.84
CA TYR A 66 10.37 -17.93 5.87
C TYR A 66 10.22 -18.51 4.45
N SER A 67 11.00 -19.54 4.12
CA SER A 67 10.87 -20.30 2.87
C SER A 67 10.06 -21.58 3.10
N PRO A 68 8.83 -21.68 2.60
CA PRO A 68 8.04 -22.91 2.72
C PRO A 68 8.59 -24.05 1.86
N GLN A 69 9.39 -23.77 0.82
CA GLN A 69 10.02 -24.77 -0.03
C GLN A 69 11.18 -25.44 0.69
N ASP A 70 12.07 -24.64 1.27
CA ASP A 70 13.29 -25.12 1.92
C ASP A 70 13.09 -25.43 3.41
N LYS A 71 11.92 -25.09 3.97
CA LYS A 71 11.60 -25.20 5.40
C LYS A 71 12.64 -24.47 6.24
N GLU A 72 13.05 -23.28 5.81
CA GLU A 72 14.07 -22.49 6.46
C GLU A 72 13.59 -21.11 6.85
N MET A 73 14.13 -20.63 7.96
CA MET A 73 14.00 -19.26 8.39
C MET A 73 15.26 -18.49 8.04
N ARG A 74 15.09 -17.27 7.53
CA ARG A 74 16.16 -16.38 7.13
C ARG A 74 16.14 -15.12 7.99
N LEU A 75 17.26 -14.80 8.62
CA LEU A 75 17.38 -13.67 9.53
C LEU A 75 18.52 -12.74 9.13
N PRO A 76 18.32 -11.41 9.11
CA PRO A 76 19.41 -10.46 8.99
C PRO A 76 20.41 -10.65 10.13
N LEU A 77 21.69 -10.86 9.83
CA LEU A 77 22.72 -11.02 10.86
C LEU A 77 22.85 -9.79 11.76
N THR A 78 22.59 -8.60 11.21
CA THR A 78 22.58 -7.33 11.94
C THR A 78 21.55 -7.32 13.06
N MET A 79 20.43 -8.03 12.91
CA MET A 79 19.40 -8.16 13.95
C MET A 79 19.92 -8.90 15.18
N LEU A 80 20.90 -9.78 15.02
CA LEU A 80 21.49 -10.58 16.10
C LEU A 80 22.82 -9.98 16.62
N THR A 81 23.23 -8.83 16.11
CA THR A 81 24.49 -8.17 16.49
C THR A 81 24.26 -7.23 17.67
N SER A 82 25.16 -7.25 18.65
CA SER A 82 25.16 -6.24 19.72
C SER A 82 25.76 -4.92 19.21
N PRO A 83 25.19 -3.75 19.55
CA PRO A 83 25.78 -2.47 19.18
C PRO A 83 27.14 -2.28 19.87
N ALA A 84 28.03 -1.47 19.26
CA ALA A 84 29.36 -1.18 19.82
C ALA A 84 29.31 -0.57 21.23
N HIS A 85 28.24 0.19 21.50
CA HIS A 85 27.92 0.73 22.82
C HIS A 85 26.49 0.32 23.18
N GLY A 86 26.36 -0.57 24.17
CA GLY A 86 25.06 -1.06 24.64
C GLY A 86 24.98 -2.59 24.66
N SER A 87 23.80 -3.09 24.99
CA SER A 87 23.48 -4.52 24.98
C SER A 87 22.60 -4.87 23.79
N TYR A 88 22.64 -6.14 23.40
CA TYR A 88 21.67 -6.72 22.49
C TYR A 88 20.24 -6.52 23.03
N GLN A 89 19.33 -6.08 22.15
CA GLN A 89 17.91 -5.92 22.45
C GLN A 89 17.14 -7.00 21.70
N ALA A 90 16.64 -7.98 22.44
CA ALA A 90 16.03 -9.18 21.84
C ALA A 90 14.68 -8.91 21.17
N GLY A 91 13.98 -7.83 21.54
CA GLY A 91 12.58 -7.61 21.14
C GLY A 91 12.33 -7.73 19.62
N GLU A 92 13.16 -7.11 18.78
CA GLU A 92 12.99 -7.19 17.33
C GLU A 92 13.08 -8.64 16.82
N ALA A 93 14.11 -9.36 17.27
CA ALA A 93 14.28 -10.76 16.92
C ALA A 93 13.18 -11.64 17.50
N THR A 94 12.74 -11.41 18.75
CA THR A 94 11.64 -12.15 19.37
C THR A 94 10.38 -12.06 18.52
N PHE A 95 10.02 -10.86 18.07
CA PHE A 95 8.84 -10.68 17.25
C PHE A 95 8.99 -11.33 15.87
N VAL A 96 10.10 -11.05 15.16
CA VAL A 96 10.33 -11.61 13.82
C VAL A 96 10.34 -13.13 13.86
N LEU A 97 11.01 -13.74 14.83
CA LEU A 97 11.06 -15.20 14.95
C LEU A 97 9.65 -15.78 15.12
N GLY A 98 8.80 -15.21 15.97
CA GLY A 98 7.41 -15.66 16.13
C GLY A 98 6.60 -15.48 14.85
N HIS A 99 6.74 -14.33 14.19
CA HIS A 99 6.08 -14.02 12.93
C HIS A 99 6.47 -15.01 11.81
N GLU A 100 7.76 -15.18 11.55
CA GLU A 100 8.26 -16.03 10.47
C GLU A 100 7.99 -17.52 10.71
N LEU A 101 8.02 -17.99 11.97
CA LEU A 101 7.65 -19.39 12.28
C LEU A 101 6.19 -19.68 11.96
N GLN A 102 5.30 -18.74 12.23
CA GLN A 102 3.87 -18.91 11.98
C GLN A 102 3.56 -19.14 10.50
N HIS A 103 4.33 -18.53 9.58
CA HIS A 103 4.22 -18.84 8.15
C HIS A 103 4.51 -20.31 7.83
N GLY A 104 5.35 -20.98 8.62
CA GLY A 104 5.60 -22.41 8.52
C GLY A 104 4.38 -23.27 8.80
N PHE A 105 3.63 -22.93 9.84
CA PHE A 105 2.36 -23.59 10.17
C PHE A 105 1.26 -23.26 9.15
N ASN A 106 1.26 -22.04 8.60
CA ASN A 106 0.28 -21.59 7.61
C ASN A 106 0.58 -22.09 6.18
N ALA A 107 1.80 -22.60 5.92
CA ALA A 107 2.28 -22.93 4.58
C ALA A 107 1.37 -23.91 3.81
N ALA A 108 0.78 -24.88 4.51
CA ALA A 108 -0.14 -25.84 3.90
C ALA A 108 -1.45 -25.18 3.43
N GLU A 109 -2.03 -24.31 4.25
CA GLU A 109 -3.24 -23.56 3.87
C GLU A 109 -2.95 -22.59 2.73
N LYS A 110 -1.79 -21.93 2.74
CA LYS A 110 -1.34 -21.04 1.66
C LYS A 110 -1.16 -21.81 0.34
N ALA A 111 -0.53 -22.97 0.37
CA ALA A 111 -0.41 -23.82 -0.80
C ALA A 111 -1.79 -24.27 -1.35
N GLN A 112 -2.73 -24.60 -0.47
CA GLN A 112 -4.11 -24.92 -0.86
C GLN A 112 -4.83 -23.71 -1.46
N ALA A 113 -4.63 -22.51 -0.92
CA ALA A 113 -5.18 -21.27 -1.48
C ALA A 113 -4.63 -20.99 -2.88
N SER A 114 -3.32 -21.14 -3.10
CA SER A 114 -2.71 -21.00 -4.43
C SER A 114 -3.21 -22.05 -5.42
N ALA A 115 -3.37 -23.31 -4.99
CA ALA A 115 -3.91 -24.37 -5.84
C ALA A 115 -5.37 -24.09 -6.23
N ARG A 116 -6.20 -23.67 -5.26
CA ARG A 116 -7.59 -23.27 -5.51
C ARG A 116 -7.67 -22.08 -6.45
N PHE A 117 -6.81 -21.07 -6.27
CA PHE A 117 -6.74 -19.93 -7.16
C PHE A 117 -6.51 -20.36 -8.62
N GLY A 118 -5.54 -21.25 -8.89
CA GLY A 118 -5.32 -21.77 -10.24
C GLY A 118 -6.53 -22.54 -10.82
N GLN A 119 -7.27 -23.28 -9.97
CA GLN A 119 -8.51 -23.96 -10.37
C GLN A 119 -9.62 -22.96 -10.70
N GLU A 120 -9.79 -21.93 -9.88
CA GLU A 120 -10.77 -20.86 -10.07
C GLU A 120 -10.46 -20.04 -11.33
N LEU A 121 -9.18 -19.70 -11.57
CA LEU A 121 -8.75 -19.05 -12.82
C LEU A 121 -9.07 -19.91 -14.04
N THR A 122 -8.80 -21.21 -13.98
CA THR A 122 -9.13 -22.15 -15.06
C THR A 122 -10.64 -22.19 -15.32
N ALA A 123 -11.44 -22.27 -14.26
CA ALA A 123 -12.90 -22.33 -14.37
C ALA A 123 -13.49 -21.05 -14.99
N VAL A 124 -12.97 -19.88 -14.64
CA VAL A 124 -13.36 -18.60 -15.26
C VAL A 124 -12.94 -18.57 -16.73
N ALA A 125 -11.67 -18.87 -17.03
CA ALA A 125 -11.14 -18.82 -18.40
C ALA A 125 -11.84 -19.81 -19.35
N GLN A 126 -12.26 -20.98 -18.88
CA GLN A 126 -12.95 -21.98 -19.70
C GLN A 126 -14.48 -21.79 -19.72
N SER A 127 -15.01 -20.79 -19.02
CA SER A 127 -16.44 -20.58 -18.99
C SER A 127 -16.97 -20.20 -20.40
N PRO A 128 -18.17 -20.63 -20.79
CA PRO A 128 -18.69 -20.36 -22.13
C PRO A 128 -19.16 -18.89 -22.31
N GLY A 129 -19.19 -18.11 -21.24
CA GLY A 129 -19.65 -16.73 -21.28
C GLY A 129 -18.63 -15.81 -21.94
N HIS A 130 -19.09 -14.76 -22.62
CA HIS A 130 -18.17 -13.76 -23.15
C HIS A 130 -17.47 -12.96 -22.03
N GLN A 131 -18.09 -12.85 -20.86
CA GLN A 131 -17.61 -12.06 -19.72
C GLN A 131 -16.90 -12.98 -18.74
N HIS A 132 -15.60 -12.77 -18.55
CA HIS A 132 -14.75 -13.53 -17.62
C HIS A 132 -14.39 -12.65 -16.42
N ASP A 133 -15.07 -12.84 -15.30
CA ASP A 133 -14.89 -12.04 -14.09
C ASP A 133 -13.95 -12.72 -13.10
N TYR A 134 -12.77 -12.13 -12.94
CA TYR A 134 -11.69 -12.63 -12.08
C TYR A 134 -11.68 -12.02 -10.69
N THR A 135 -12.67 -11.18 -10.35
CA THR A 135 -12.74 -10.48 -9.06
C THR A 135 -12.72 -11.46 -7.89
N ALA A 136 -13.61 -12.47 -7.89
CA ALA A 136 -13.71 -13.41 -6.77
C ALA A 136 -12.44 -14.27 -6.59
N PRO A 137 -11.86 -14.89 -7.65
CA PRO A 137 -10.60 -15.62 -7.52
C PRO A 137 -9.46 -14.77 -6.96
N ILE A 138 -9.28 -13.55 -7.45
CA ILE A 138 -8.23 -12.63 -6.97
C ILE A 138 -8.49 -12.28 -5.49
N GLY A 139 -9.74 -11.97 -5.12
CA GLY A 139 -10.12 -11.64 -3.76
C GLY A 139 -9.87 -12.80 -2.78
N ASN A 140 -10.17 -14.03 -3.18
CA ASN A 140 -9.92 -15.22 -2.36
C ASN A 140 -8.42 -15.40 -2.05
N LEU A 141 -7.55 -15.18 -3.03
CA LEU A 141 -6.10 -15.27 -2.85
C LEU A 141 -5.59 -14.15 -1.92
N ILE A 142 -6.02 -12.90 -2.15
CA ILE A 142 -5.64 -11.76 -1.28
C ILE A 142 -6.11 -12.01 0.16
N ALA A 143 -7.33 -12.50 0.34
CA ALA A 143 -7.88 -12.81 1.67
C ALA A 143 -7.09 -13.93 2.38
N ALA A 144 -6.61 -14.94 1.65
CA ALA A 144 -5.76 -15.99 2.21
C ALA A 144 -4.40 -15.42 2.68
N SER A 145 -3.77 -14.54 1.90
CA SER A 145 -2.57 -13.83 2.33
C SER A 145 -2.82 -12.92 3.53
N ARG A 146 -3.98 -12.25 3.57
CA ARG A 146 -4.36 -11.41 4.71
C ARG A 146 -4.46 -12.18 6.01
N ARG A 147 -5.06 -13.38 5.99
CA ARG A 147 -5.15 -14.24 7.19
C ARG A 147 -3.79 -14.74 7.65
N ASP A 148 -2.92 -15.09 6.71
CA ASP A 148 -1.57 -15.60 6.97
C ASP A 148 -0.71 -14.56 7.69
N GLU A 149 -0.65 -13.33 7.18
CA GLU A 149 0.07 -12.20 7.79
C GLU A 149 -0.54 -11.82 9.15
N ALA A 150 -1.87 -11.75 9.25
CA ALA A 150 -2.55 -11.45 10.51
C ALA A 150 -2.24 -12.50 11.60
N GLY A 151 -2.21 -13.79 11.24
CA GLY A 151 -1.81 -14.85 12.14
C GLY A 151 -0.34 -14.72 12.58
N ALA A 152 0.56 -14.39 11.65
CA ALA A 152 1.97 -14.20 11.93
C ALA A 152 2.23 -13.02 12.89
N GLU A 153 1.54 -11.90 12.70
CA GLU A 153 1.56 -10.76 13.62
C GLU A 153 1.09 -11.15 15.05
N ILE A 154 0.02 -11.95 15.15
CA ILE A 154 -0.46 -12.48 16.46
C ILE A 154 0.62 -13.35 17.12
N SER A 155 1.32 -14.19 16.36
CA SER A 155 2.42 -15.01 16.90
C SER A 155 3.57 -14.13 17.40
N GLY A 156 3.98 -13.12 16.61
CA GLY A 156 4.98 -12.13 17.02
C GLY A 156 4.62 -11.39 18.31
N TRP A 157 3.35 -10.98 18.47
CA TRP A 157 2.84 -10.40 19.72
C TRP A 157 2.97 -11.36 20.90
N ASN A 158 2.51 -12.61 20.75
CA ASN A 158 2.55 -13.62 21.81
C ASN A 158 4.00 -13.96 22.22
N ALA A 159 4.94 -13.96 21.27
CA ALA A 159 6.36 -14.14 21.55
C ALA A 159 6.91 -13.00 22.43
N ILE A 160 6.54 -11.74 22.16
CA ILE A 160 6.94 -10.58 22.96
C ILE A 160 6.31 -10.62 24.36
N VAL A 161 5.02 -10.90 24.46
CA VAL A 161 4.31 -11.00 25.75
C VAL A 161 4.95 -12.09 26.61
N SER A 162 5.20 -13.26 26.04
CA SER A 162 5.85 -14.37 26.74
C SER A 162 7.27 -14.01 27.20
N ALA A 163 8.02 -13.25 26.40
CA ALA A 163 9.34 -12.76 26.79
C ALA A 163 9.29 -11.80 27.98
N ALA A 164 8.39 -10.81 27.93
CA ALA A 164 8.22 -9.84 29.01
C ALA A 164 7.76 -10.50 30.32
N GLN A 165 6.87 -11.49 30.23
CA GLN A 165 6.43 -12.28 31.39
C GLN A 165 7.58 -13.08 32.01
N LYS A 166 8.40 -13.72 31.16
CA LYS A 166 9.57 -14.45 31.64
C LYS A 166 10.59 -13.51 32.30
N ASP A 167 10.90 -12.37 31.68
CA ASP A 167 11.81 -11.37 32.27
C ASP A 167 11.30 -10.90 33.64
N ALA A 168 10.00 -10.59 33.73
CA ALA A 168 9.39 -10.18 34.99
C ALA A 168 9.50 -11.27 36.06
N ALA A 169 9.22 -12.54 35.71
CA ALA A 169 9.31 -13.66 36.63
C ALA A 169 10.75 -13.91 37.11
N ASP A 170 11.72 -13.96 36.19
CA ASP A 170 13.13 -14.19 36.49
C ASP A 170 13.69 -13.09 37.43
N HIS A 171 13.17 -11.86 37.31
CA HIS A 171 13.58 -10.72 38.13
C HIS A 171 12.62 -10.39 39.29
N HIS A 172 11.66 -11.27 39.61
CA HIS A 172 10.69 -11.10 40.70
C HIS A 172 9.91 -9.77 40.64
N ARG A 173 9.55 -9.32 39.43
CA ARG A 173 8.75 -8.12 39.16
C ARG A 173 7.26 -8.46 39.03
N PRO A 174 6.35 -7.48 39.17
CA PRO A 174 4.95 -7.65 38.84
C PRO A 174 4.75 -8.09 37.38
N ALA A 175 3.60 -8.70 37.09
CA ALA A 175 3.23 -9.05 35.72
C ALA A 175 3.29 -7.81 34.80
N PRO A 176 3.79 -7.97 33.55
CA PRO A 176 4.00 -6.84 32.65
C PRO A 176 2.68 -6.17 32.27
N THR A 177 2.69 -4.84 32.23
CA THR A 177 1.58 -4.02 31.73
C THR A 177 1.69 -3.84 30.21
N LEU A 178 0.65 -3.30 29.56
CA LEU A 178 0.72 -2.91 28.15
C LEU A 178 1.85 -1.90 27.86
N GLN A 179 2.18 -1.05 28.83
CA GLN A 179 3.33 -0.15 28.70
C GLN A 179 4.65 -0.93 28.61
N ASP A 180 4.80 -1.98 29.41
CA ASP A 180 6.01 -2.80 29.42
C ASP A 180 6.14 -3.60 28.13
N ILE A 181 5.02 -4.12 27.61
CA ILE A 181 4.95 -4.77 26.29
C ILE A 181 5.33 -3.77 25.17
N TYR A 182 4.72 -2.58 25.17
CA TYR A 182 4.99 -1.55 24.16
C TYR A 182 6.48 -1.18 24.09
N LYS A 183 7.15 -1.06 25.24
CA LYS A 183 8.57 -0.71 25.32
C LYS A 183 9.51 -1.76 24.75
N GLN A 184 9.08 -3.02 24.62
CA GLN A 184 9.92 -4.07 24.06
C GLN A 184 10.28 -3.79 22.60
N GLN A 185 9.30 -3.36 21.79
CA GLN A 185 9.48 -2.93 20.40
C GLN A 185 8.39 -1.92 19.98
N PRO A 186 8.53 -0.63 20.31
CA PRO A 186 7.49 0.38 20.07
C PRO A 186 6.98 0.45 18.63
N PHE A 187 7.87 0.28 17.65
CA PHE A 187 7.52 0.30 16.23
C PHE A 187 6.49 -0.77 15.89
N ARG A 188 6.75 -2.02 16.30
CA ARG A 188 5.85 -3.16 16.05
C ARG A 188 4.59 -3.10 16.90
N MET A 189 4.74 -2.70 18.17
CA MET A 189 3.61 -2.67 19.11
C MET A 189 2.58 -1.59 18.75
N ASN A 190 2.91 -0.61 17.89
CA ASN A 190 1.93 0.34 17.35
C ASN A 190 0.80 -0.32 16.53
N ASP A 191 1.02 -1.52 15.98
CA ASP A 191 -0.01 -2.26 15.25
C ASP A 191 -1.04 -2.90 16.22
N PHE A 192 -0.76 -2.91 17.54
CA PHE A 192 -1.57 -3.59 18.57
C PHE A 192 -2.09 -2.65 19.66
N ILE A 193 -1.28 -1.64 20.04
CA ILE A 193 -1.49 -0.78 21.22
C ILE A 193 -1.65 0.68 20.76
N ASP A 194 -2.71 1.33 21.25
CA ASP A 194 -2.86 2.78 21.19
C ASP A 194 -2.17 3.43 22.39
N VAL A 195 -1.43 4.51 22.12
CA VAL A 195 -0.72 5.28 23.15
C VAL A 195 -1.28 6.70 23.17
N ASP A 196 -2.07 7.03 24.17
CA ASP A 196 -2.59 8.39 24.37
C ASP A 196 -1.57 9.21 25.17
N ARG A 197 -1.03 10.22 24.49
CA ARG A 197 0.00 11.13 25.00
C ARG A 197 -0.56 12.52 25.35
N SER A 198 -1.88 12.68 25.39
CA SER A 198 -2.52 13.95 25.76
C SER A 198 -2.31 14.31 27.24
N HIS A 199 -1.87 13.35 28.05
CA HIS A 199 -1.51 13.51 29.46
C HIS A 199 -0.20 12.81 29.81
N VAL A 200 0.36 13.17 30.98
CA VAL A 200 1.58 12.59 31.54
C VAL A 200 1.26 11.97 32.92
N PRO A 201 1.55 10.67 33.13
CA PRO A 201 2.14 9.73 32.17
C PRO A 201 1.16 9.35 31.03
N PRO A 202 1.67 8.94 29.84
CA PRO A 202 0.84 8.42 28.76
C PRO A 202 0.04 7.19 29.20
N THR A 203 -1.13 6.99 28.60
CA THR A 203 -1.93 5.78 28.80
C THR A 203 -1.79 4.83 27.61
N TYR A 204 -1.87 3.52 27.88
CA TYR A 204 -1.67 2.45 26.90
C TYR A 204 -2.90 1.57 26.91
N SER A 205 -3.53 1.37 25.76
CA SER A 205 -4.72 0.53 25.60
C SER A 205 -4.57 -0.36 24.37
N MET A 206 -5.11 -1.57 24.42
CA MET A 206 -5.25 -2.37 23.20
C MET A 206 -6.11 -1.62 22.19
N LYS A 207 -5.77 -1.73 20.91
CA LYS A 207 -6.66 -1.26 19.84
C LYS A 207 -8.03 -1.93 19.96
N PRO A 208 -9.14 -1.21 19.71
CA PRO A 208 -10.48 -1.69 20.01
C PRO A 208 -10.93 -2.91 19.18
N ASN A 209 -10.24 -3.18 18.06
CA ASN A 209 -10.47 -4.34 17.21
C ASN A 209 -9.67 -5.59 17.62
N LEU A 210 -8.91 -5.53 18.71
CA LEU A 210 -8.12 -6.66 19.24
C LEU A 210 -8.57 -7.02 20.66
N GLU A 211 -8.44 -8.31 20.99
CA GLU A 211 -8.75 -8.87 22.30
C GLU A 211 -7.61 -9.76 22.79
N VAL A 212 -7.29 -9.61 24.07
CA VAL A 212 -6.31 -10.43 24.79
C VAL A 212 -6.93 -10.95 26.08
N ASP A 213 -6.43 -12.07 26.58
CA ASP A 213 -6.83 -12.59 27.88
C ASP A 213 -6.15 -11.84 29.04
N ALA A 214 -6.38 -12.30 30.29
CA ALA A 214 -5.81 -11.68 31.49
C ALA A 214 -4.27 -11.71 31.54
N ASN A 215 -3.64 -12.59 30.75
CA ASN A 215 -2.19 -12.69 30.61
C ASN A 215 -1.69 -11.94 29.37
N LEU A 216 -2.51 -11.11 28.73
CA LEU A 216 -2.20 -10.41 27.49
C LEU A 216 -1.95 -11.34 26.28
N HIS A 217 -2.26 -12.63 26.39
CA HIS A 217 -2.16 -13.55 25.27
C HIS A 217 -3.29 -13.29 24.27
N MET A 218 -2.94 -13.25 22.98
CA MET A 218 -3.86 -13.02 21.88
C MET A 218 -4.16 -14.33 21.17
N ALA A 219 -5.42 -14.78 21.25
CA ALA A 219 -5.86 -15.94 20.49
C ALA A 219 -6.00 -15.61 18.99
N THR A 220 -5.78 -16.58 18.11
CA THR A 220 -6.05 -16.50 16.66
C THR A 220 -7.54 -16.61 16.34
N SER A 221 -8.35 -15.80 17.03
CA SER A 221 -9.81 -15.73 16.83
C SER A 221 -10.15 -15.00 15.53
N ALA A 222 -11.36 -15.21 15.00
CA ALA A 222 -11.84 -14.47 13.83
C ALA A 222 -11.78 -12.94 14.05
N LYS A 223 -12.05 -12.47 15.26
CA LYS A 223 -11.94 -11.05 15.62
C LYS A 223 -10.50 -10.55 15.54
N ASN A 224 -9.55 -11.26 16.15
CA ASN A 224 -8.14 -10.83 16.17
C ASN A 224 -7.49 -10.93 14.79
N LEU A 225 -7.82 -11.96 14.01
CA LEU A 225 -7.37 -12.08 12.62
C LEU A 225 -7.91 -10.92 11.75
N GLU A 226 -9.17 -10.54 11.93
CA GLU A 226 -9.73 -9.39 11.23
C GLU A 226 -9.09 -8.08 11.71
N GLY A 227 -8.91 -7.91 13.01
CA GLY A 227 -8.26 -6.73 13.61
C GLY A 227 -6.83 -6.55 13.12
N MET A 228 -6.01 -7.60 13.12
CA MET A 228 -4.65 -7.54 12.59
C MET A 228 -4.62 -7.41 11.07
N GLY A 229 -5.57 -8.00 10.36
CA GLY A 229 -5.75 -7.74 8.94
C GLY A 229 -5.96 -6.24 8.65
N GLN A 230 -6.73 -5.54 9.48
CA GLN A 230 -6.95 -4.09 9.35
C GLN A 230 -5.72 -3.27 9.77
N ASN A 231 -5.10 -3.63 10.90
CA ASN A 231 -4.03 -2.84 11.50
C ASN A 231 -2.71 -2.99 10.74
N TYR A 232 -2.43 -4.18 10.19
CA TYR A 232 -1.17 -4.50 9.52
C TYR A 232 -1.33 -4.64 8.00
N PHE A 233 -2.16 -5.57 7.52
CA PHE A 233 -2.20 -5.91 6.09
C PHE A 233 -2.85 -4.82 5.24
N ASP A 234 -3.94 -4.23 5.72
CA ASP A 234 -4.72 -3.25 4.99
C ASP A 234 -4.10 -1.84 5.00
N ARG A 235 -2.99 -1.64 5.74
CA ARG A 235 -2.32 -0.35 5.83
C ARG A 235 -1.77 0.08 4.47
N ALA A 236 -1.77 1.38 4.24
CA ALA A 236 -1.18 1.94 3.02
C ALA A 236 0.35 1.96 3.13
N GLY A 237 1.04 1.58 2.04
CA GLY A 237 2.48 1.73 1.90
C GLY A 237 3.34 0.66 2.60
N GLY A 238 4.63 0.67 2.26
CA GLY A 238 5.65 -0.20 2.86
C GLY A 238 6.15 -1.35 1.96
N LEU A 239 5.43 -1.69 0.88
CA LEU A 239 5.81 -2.75 -0.05
C LEU A 239 6.00 -2.24 -1.50
N GLY A 240 6.49 -3.15 -2.35
CA GLY A 240 6.59 -2.94 -3.78
C GLY A 240 7.80 -2.10 -4.22
N HIS A 241 7.99 -1.97 -5.53
CA HIS A 241 9.15 -1.31 -6.13
C HIS A 241 9.39 0.12 -5.59
N ASN A 242 8.30 0.87 -5.35
CA ASN A 242 8.34 2.25 -4.88
C ASN A 242 8.13 2.39 -3.36
N GLY A 243 7.99 1.29 -2.61
CA GLY A 243 7.71 1.32 -1.16
C GLY A 243 6.36 1.94 -0.78
N ASN A 244 5.47 2.15 -1.75
CA ASN A 244 4.16 2.80 -1.58
C ASN A 244 2.97 1.83 -1.68
N SER A 245 3.24 0.54 -1.86
CA SER A 245 2.19 -0.46 -2.01
C SER A 245 1.67 -0.95 -0.66
N SER A 246 0.35 -1.10 -0.56
CA SER A 246 -0.25 -1.98 0.45
C SER A 246 -0.06 -3.45 0.06
N TYR A 247 -0.31 -4.36 1.00
CA TYR A 247 -0.28 -5.80 0.74
C TYR A 247 -1.29 -6.21 -0.33
N ALA A 248 -2.52 -5.70 -0.27
CA ALA A 248 -3.55 -5.98 -1.28
C ALA A 248 -3.06 -5.64 -2.70
N ASN A 249 -2.45 -4.46 -2.89
CA ASN A 249 -1.91 -4.05 -4.18
C ASN A 249 -0.71 -4.89 -4.63
N TYR A 250 0.15 -5.29 -3.69
CA TYR A 250 1.34 -6.09 -3.98
C TYR A 250 0.95 -7.49 -4.47
N TYR A 251 0.08 -8.18 -3.72
CA TYR A 251 -0.45 -9.49 -4.12
C TYR A 251 -1.39 -9.40 -5.33
N GLY A 252 -2.16 -8.32 -5.45
CA GLY A 252 -3.08 -8.08 -6.57
C GLY A 252 -2.36 -8.00 -7.91
N ALA A 253 -1.16 -7.41 -7.98
CA ALA A 253 -0.37 -7.37 -9.21
C ALA A 253 0.00 -8.77 -9.74
N ASN A 254 0.44 -9.65 -8.85
CA ASN A 254 0.72 -11.05 -9.22
C ASN A 254 -0.55 -11.80 -9.60
N ALA A 255 -1.63 -11.65 -8.84
CA ALA A 255 -2.90 -12.31 -9.10
C ALA A 255 -3.51 -11.90 -10.46
N ILE A 256 -3.47 -10.61 -10.80
CA ILE A 256 -3.89 -10.09 -12.11
C ILE A 256 -3.00 -10.65 -13.22
N SER A 257 -1.67 -10.69 -12.99
CA SER A 257 -0.71 -11.25 -13.94
C SER A 257 -1.01 -12.73 -14.25
N ASP A 258 -1.35 -13.52 -13.24
CA ASP A 258 -1.77 -14.92 -13.41
C ASP A 258 -3.11 -15.02 -14.15
N ALA A 259 -4.12 -14.24 -13.76
CA ALA A 259 -5.43 -14.23 -14.42
C ALA A 259 -5.30 -13.98 -15.94
N ILE A 260 -4.49 -13.00 -16.33
CA ILE A 260 -4.25 -12.69 -17.75
C ILE A 260 -3.53 -13.85 -18.47
N ARG A 261 -2.54 -14.47 -17.82
CA ARG A 261 -1.81 -15.61 -18.40
C ARG A 261 -2.72 -16.82 -18.60
N PHE A 262 -3.62 -17.09 -17.65
CA PHE A 262 -4.62 -18.15 -17.76
C PHE A 262 -5.64 -17.85 -18.87
N GLU A 263 -6.15 -16.62 -18.93
CA GLU A 263 -7.08 -16.18 -19.98
C GLU A 263 -6.48 -16.43 -21.37
N ARG A 264 -5.22 -16.06 -21.59
CA ARG A 264 -4.53 -16.27 -22.87
C ARG A 264 -4.20 -17.72 -23.18
N HIS A 265 -3.93 -18.50 -22.15
CA HIS A 265 -3.61 -19.92 -22.32
C HIS A 265 -4.83 -20.68 -22.84
N TYR A 266 -6.02 -20.43 -22.26
CA TYR A 266 -7.25 -21.11 -22.65
C TYR A 266 -7.99 -20.44 -23.80
N ASN A 267 -7.87 -19.11 -23.94
CA ASN A 267 -8.49 -18.30 -25.00
C ASN A 267 -7.42 -17.55 -25.80
N PRO A 268 -6.56 -18.26 -26.56
CA PRO A 268 -5.55 -17.61 -27.38
C PRO A 268 -6.22 -16.71 -28.44
N PRO A 269 -5.68 -15.51 -28.73
CA PRO A 269 -6.26 -14.62 -29.74
C PRO A 269 -6.43 -15.32 -31.09
N GLN A 270 -7.64 -15.25 -31.67
CA GLN A 270 -7.93 -15.80 -32.98
C GLN A 270 -8.32 -14.69 -33.98
N PRO A 271 -7.82 -14.72 -35.23
CA PRO A 271 -8.21 -13.73 -36.24
C PRO A 271 -9.72 -13.70 -36.47
N GLY A 272 -10.33 -12.52 -36.35
CA GLY A 272 -11.75 -12.32 -36.61
C GLY A 272 -12.70 -12.81 -35.51
N VAL A 273 -12.18 -13.37 -34.41
CA VAL A 273 -12.97 -13.76 -33.24
C VAL A 273 -12.72 -12.73 -32.13
N PRO A 274 -13.75 -12.06 -31.60
CA PRO A 274 -13.61 -11.17 -30.46
C PRO A 274 -13.03 -11.92 -29.26
N ALA A 275 -12.06 -11.31 -28.58
CA ALA A 275 -11.55 -11.84 -27.31
C ALA A 275 -12.63 -11.81 -26.23
N HIS A 276 -12.55 -12.72 -25.25
CA HIS A 276 -13.40 -12.65 -24.07
C HIS A 276 -13.12 -11.36 -23.29
N GLU A 277 -14.16 -10.78 -22.70
CA GLU A 277 -14.08 -9.57 -21.90
C GLU A 277 -13.60 -9.91 -20.48
N LEU A 278 -12.36 -9.54 -20.17
CA LEU A 278 -11.78 -9.69 -18.84
C LEU A 278 -12.37 -8.63 -17.90
N ARG A 279 -12.84 -9.03 -16.71
CA ARG A 279 -13.38 -8.13 -15.69
C ARG A 279 -12.66 -8.25 -14.36
N VAL A 280 -12.41 -7.12 -13.72
CA VAL A 280 -11.85 -7.03 -12.37
C VAL A 280 -12.47 -5.83 -11.66
N ASP A 281 -13.16 -6.04 -10.55
CA ASP A 281 -13.61 -4.97 -9.65
C ASP A 281 -12.45 -4.58 -8.72
N MET A 282 -11.70 -3.56 -9.11
CA MET A 282 -10.51 -3.11 -8.38
C MET A 282 -10.85 -2.56 -7.00
N ALA A 283 -11.93 -1.79 -6.87
CA ALA A 283 -12.33 -1.17 -5.61
C ALA A 283 -12.76 -2.21 -4.58
N ASN A 284 -13.55 -3.22 -4.98
CA ASN A 284 -13.93 -4.33 -4.08
C ASN A 284 -12.68 -5.09 -3.57
N LEU A 285 -11.66 -5.20 -4.42
CA LEU A 285 -10.37 -5.80 -4.06
C LEU A 285 -9.41 -4.86 -3.34
N ARG A 286 -9.79 -3.60 -3.12
CA ARG A 286 -8.94 -2.53 -2.57
C ARG A 286 -7.64 -2.32 -3.37
N LEU A 287 -7.72 -2.52 -4.67
CA LEU A 287 -6.63 -2.34 -5.62
C LEU A 287 -6.68 -0.95 -6.25
N SER A 288 -5.51 -0.36 -6.42
CA SER A 288 -5.28 0.84 -7.21
C SER A 288 -4.61 0.45 -8.52
N PRO A 289 -5.19 0.75 -9.69
CA PRO A 289 -4.57 0.45 -10.98
C PRO A 289 -3.13 0.99 -11.10
N ASN A 290 -2.87 2.17 -10.52
CA ASN A 290 -1.55 2.77 -10.49
C ASN A 290 -0.56 1.95 -9.67
N ILE A 291 -0.91 1.62 -8.42
CA ILE A 291 -0.02 0.89 -7.51
C ILE A 291 0.21 -0.54 -8.02
N VAL A 292 -0.84 -1.21 -8.51
CA VAL A 292 -0.74 -2.54 -9.14
C VAL A 292 0.24 -2.53 -10.32
N ALA A 293 0.18 -1.53 -11.20
CA ALA A 293 1.14 -1.40 -12.29
C ALA A 293 2.56 -1.11 -11.80
N GLN A 294 2.73 -0.32 -10.75
CA GLN A 294 4.04 -0.05 -10.14
C GLN A 294 4.65 -1.29 -9.47
N ASN A 295 3.83 -2.18 -8.93
CA ASN A 295 4.27 -3.48 -8.42
C ASN A 295 4.73 -4.45 -9.51
N GLY A 296 4.35 -4.17 -10.76
CA GLY A 296 4.78 -4.94 -11.93
C GLY A 296 3.73 -5.97 -12.33
N ILE A 297 3.01 -5.69 -13.42
CA ILE A 297 2.14 -6.67 -14.07
C ILE A 297 2.98 -7.44 -15.08
N ASP A 298 3.09 -8.76 -14.89
CA ASP A 298 3.75 -9.67 -15.80
C ASP A 298 2.74 -10.33 -16.74
N LEU A 299 2.85 -10.02 -18.03
CA LEU A 299 1.97 -10.57 -19.06
C LEU A 299 2.55 -11.85 -19.70
N GLY A 300 3.74 -12.27 -19.25
CA GLY A 300 4.52 -13.36 -19.82
C GLY A 300 5.24 -12.96 -21.12
N SER A 301 5.57 -13.96 -21.94
CA SER A 301 6.29 -13.76 -23.22
C SER A 301 5.50 -12.92 -24.23
N ASN A 302 4.17 -12.97 -24.17
CA ASN A 302 3.31 -12.08 -24.92
C ASN A 302 3.05 -10.80 -24.12
N THR A 303 3.70 -9.69 -24.45
CA THR A 303 3.54 -8.43 -23.72
C THR A 303 2.49 -7.50 -24.31
N THR A 304 1.66 -7.97 -25.27
CA THR A 304 0.56 -7.17 -25.83
C THR A 304 -0.36 -6.69 -24.69
N PRO A 305 -0.79 -5.41 -24.66
CA PRO A 305 -1.72 -4.94 -23.65
C PRO A 305 -3.06 -5.69 -23.68
N VAL A 306 -3.68 -5.90 -22.52
CA VAL A 306 -4.96 -6.63 -22.38
C VAL A 306 -6.07 -5.68 -21.93
N PRO A 307 -7.12 -5.48 -22.74
CA PRO A 307 -8.26 -4.70 -22.30
C PRO A 307 -8.98 -5.42 -21.14
N TYR A 308 -9.48 -4.65 -20.19
CA TYR A 308 -10.34 -5.17 -19.13
C TYR A 308 -11.41 -4.16 -18.77
N VAL A 309 -12.48 -4.64 -18.14
CA VAL A 309 -13.57 -3.81 -17.62
C VAL A 309 -13.48 -3.75 -16.10
N ASP A 310 -13.37 -2.53 -15.57
CA ASP A 310 -13.43 -2.26 -14.14
C ASP A 310 -14.88 -1.95 -13.71
N ARG A 311 -15.39 -2.68 -12.72
CA ARG A 311 -16.78 -2.53 -12.24
C ARG A 311 -16.90 -1.76 -10.92
N SER A 312 -15.81 -1.17 -10.45
CA SER A 312 -15.68 -0.48 -9.17
C SER A 312 -16.75 0.59 -8.86
N SER A 313 -17.32 1.24 -9.87
CA SER A 313 -18.21 2.41 -9.67
C SER A 313 -19.68 2.14 -10.01
N GLY A 314 -20.07 0.88 -10.22
CA GLY A 314 -21.40 0.52 -10.72
C GLY A 314 -21.60 0.78 -12.22
N THR A 315 -20.87 1.76 -12.77
CA THR A 315 -20.64 1.92 -14.21
C THR A 315 -19.34 1.22 -14.59
N SER A 316 -19.41 0.34 -15.58
CA SER A 316 -18.25 -0.37 -16.12
C SER A 316 -17.32 0.61 -16.85
N VAL A 317 -16.04 0.60 -16.49
CA VAL A 317 -15.00 1.47 -17.07
C VAL A 317 -14.03 0.60 -17.86
N ASP A 318 -13.89 0.88 -19.16
CA ASP A 318 -12.91 0.21 -20.00
C ASP A 318 -11.48 0.67 -19.67
N ALA A 319 -10.60 -0.30 -19.55
CA ALA A 319 -9.25 -0.13 -19.05
C ALA A 319 -8.29 -1.09 -19.76
N THR A 320 -6.99 -0.99 -19.48
CA THR A 320 -5.99 -1.84 -20.12
C THR A 320 -4.87 -2.18 -19.16
N PHE A 321 -4.64 -3.48 -18.96
CA PHE A 321 -3.44 -3.98 -18.32
C PHE A 321 -2.27 -3.96 -19.30
N ARG A 322 -1.16 -3.39 -18.86
CA ARG A 322 0.08 -3.30 -19.63
C ARG A 322 1.17 -4.07 -18.90
N HIS A 323 2.10 -4.64 -19.66
CA HIS A 323 3.27 -5.23 -19.07
C HIS A 323 4.11 -4.15 -18.39
N SER A 324 4.29 -4.27 -17.07
CA SER A 324 5.06 -3.34 -16.26
C SER A 324 6.03 -4.02 -15.31
N ALA A 325 6.20 -5.35 -15.43
CA ALA A 325 7.13 -6.13 -14.59
C ALA A 325 8.57 -5.61 -14.62
N THR A 326 8.98 -4.95 -15.71
CA THR A 326 10.30 -4.33 -15.85
C THR A 326 10.29 -2.82 -15.73
N THR A 327 9.17 -2.17 -16.02
CA THR A 327 9.11 -0.70 -16.09
C THR A 327 8.60 -0.07 -14.80
N HIS A 328 7.89 -0.83 -13.95
CA HIS A 328 7.27 -0.37 -12.69
C HIS A 328 6.53 0.96 -12.81
N THR A 329 5.98 1.23 -14.00
CA THR A 329 5.31 2.49 -14.33
C THR A 329 3.87 2.22 -14.69
N TYR A 330 3.00 2.98 -14.05
CA TYR A 330 1.64 3.09 -14.52
C TYR A 330 1.59 4.03 -15.72
N GLN A 331 1.09 3.53 -16.83
CA GLN A 331 0.63 4.39 -17.91
C GLN A 331 -0.87 4.54 -17.73
N PRO A 332 -1.37 5.73 -17.33
CA PRO A 332 -2.79 5.96 -17.23
C PRO A 332 -3.46 5.55 -18.53
N ILE A 333 -4.57 4.86 -18.39
CA ILE A 333 -5.55 4.72 -19.46
C ILE A 333 -5.91 6.16 -19.83
N ALA A 334 -5.44 6.64 -20.98
CA ALA A 334 -6.33 7.46 -21.77
C ALA A 334 -7.53 6.53 -22.04
N PRO A 335 -8.75 6.85 -21.58
CA PRO A 335 -9.90 6.03 -21.96
C PRO A 335 -9.81 5.79 -23.46
N LEU A 336 -9.86 4.53 -23.89
CA LEU A 336 -10.17 4.26 -25.29
C LEU A 336 -11.46 5.03 -25.54
N PRO A 337 -11.47 5.98 -26.48
CA PRO A 337 -12.62 6.85 -26.65
C PRO A 337 -13.78 6.00 -27.16
N SER A 338 -14.68 5.60 -26.26
CA SER A 338 -16.09 5.59 -26.62
C SER A 338 -16.57 7.04 -26.48
N GLY A 339 -16.34 7.81 -27.55
CA GLY A 339 -16.69 9.22 -27.62
C GLY A 339 -15.54 10.17 -27.29
N ALA A 340 -14.53 10.22 -28.17
CA ALA A 340 -13.91 11.50 -28.43
C ALA A 340 -14.99 12.36 -29.09
N GLU A 341 -15.65 13.22 -28.32
CA GLU A 341 -16.18 14.41 -28.96
C GLU A 341 -14.96 15.20 -29.48
N PRO A 342 -14.87 15.46 -30.79
CA PRO A 342 -13.86 16.37 -31.31
C PRO A 342 -14.09 17.74 -30.69
N GLY A 343 -13.22 18.20 -29.78
CA GLY A 343 -13.30 19.57 -29.27
C GLY A 343 -12.77 19.87 -27.87
N VAL A 344 -12.41 18.89 -27.04
CA VAL A 344 -11.91 19.17 -25.67
C VAL A 344 -10.39 19.35 -25.68
N THR A 345 -9.93 20.61 -25.70
CA THR A 345 -8.52 20.95 -25.48
C THR A 345 -8.11 20.52 -24.07
N ARG A 346 -6.93 19.91 -23.90
CA ARG A 346 -6.44 19.46 -22.57
C ARG A 346 -5.67 20.55 -21.84
N LEU A 347 -5.73 20.59 -20.51
CA LEU A 347 -5.01 21.54 -19.64
C LEU A 347 -3.50 21.59 -19.91
N ASP A 348 -2.88 20.48 -20.29
CA ASP A 348 -1.45 20.38 -20.62
C ASP A 348 -1.10 20.86 -22.04
N GLN A 349 -2.09 21.17 -22.87
CA GLN A 349 -1.88 21.73 -24.22
C GLN A 349 -1.79 23.26 -24.16
N ALA A 350 -0.82 23.82 -24.89
CA ALA A 350 -0.59 25.27 -24.95
C ALA A 350 -1.81 26.08 -25.46
N SER A 351 -2.71 25.45 -26.20
CA SER A 351 -3.95 26.06 -26.69
C SER A 351 -5.07 26.12 -25.64
N HIS A 352 -4.90 25.51 -24.47
CA HIS A 352 -5.90 25.56 -23.40
C HIS A 352 -5.89 26.91 -22.71
N PRO A 353 -7.06 27.55 -22.47
CA PRO A 353 -7.13 28.86 -21.82
C PRO A 353 -6.47 28.89 -20.44
N ASP A 354 -6.52 27.79 -19.70
CA ASP A 354 -5.89 27.64 -18.39
C ASP A 354 -4.58 26.84 -18.38
N ASN A 355 -3.91 26.69 -19.54
CA ASN A 355 -2.57 26.09 -19.57
C ASN A 355 -1.58 26.87 -18.69
N GLY A 356 -1.69 28.20 -18.62
CA GLY A 356 -0.86 29.03 -17.76
C GLY A 356 -1.01 28.68 -16.27
N LEU A 357 -2.25 28.57 -15.78
CA LEU A 357 -2.52 28.18 -14.39
C LEU A 357 -2.08 26.75 -14.10
N TYR A 358 -2.31 25.82 -15.04
CA TYR A 358 -1.83 24.44 -14.93
C TYR A 358 -0.31 24.38 -14.80
N ARG A 359 0.44 25.10 -15.65
CA ARG A 359 1.91 25.14 -15.58
C ARG A 359 2.42 25.76 -14.29
N GLN A 360 1.80 26.84 -13.82
CA GLN A 360 2.15 27.48 -12.54
C GLN A 360 1.94 26.51 -11.37
N THR A 361 0.82 25.79 -11.37
CA THR A 361 0.49 24.78 -10.36
C THR A 361 1.46 23.60 -10.45
N LEU A 362 1.82 23.16 -11.66
CA LEU A 362 2.78 22.07 -11.89
C LEU A 362 4.16 22.41 -11.32
N ASP A 363 4.64 23.63 -11.57
CA ASP A 363 5.91 24.10 -10.99
C ASP A 363 5.86 24.12 -9.45
N ALA A 364 4.71 24.48 -8.86
CA ALA A 364 4.52 24.43 -7.42
C ALA A 364 4.48 22.99 -6.87
N VAL A 365 3.87 22.05 -7.58
CA VAL A 365 3.89 20.62 -7.24
C VAL A 365 5.30 20.04 -7.38
N HIS A 366 6.07 20.43 -8.40
CA HIS A 366 7.47 19.98 -8.52
C HIS A 366 8.35 20.47 -7.37
N ARG A 367 8.12 21.70 -6.88
CA ARG A 367 8.79 22.20 -5.66
C ARG A 367 8.38 21.38 -4.43
N LEU A 368 7.10 21.05 -4.30
CA LEU A 368 6.61 20.17 -3.25
C LEU A 368 7.26 18.78 -3.32
N ASP A 369 7.33 18.17 -4.51
CA ASP A 369 7.97 16.87 -4.73
C ASP A 369 9.43 16.91 -4.25
N ALA A 370 10.18 17.95 -4.64
CA ALA A 370 11.56 18.14 -4.19
C ALA A 370 11.69 18.28 -2.66
N GLN A 371 10.75 18.98 -2.00
CA GLN A 371 10.74 19.13 -0.54
C GLN A 371 10.51 17.83 0.22
N VAL A 372 9.74 16.90 -0.37
CA VAL A 372 9.45 15.58 0.22
C VAL A 372 10.36 14.47 -0.32
N GLY A 373 11.41 14.83 -1.07
CA GLY A 373 12.41 13.87 -1.58
C GLY A 373 11.92 13.00 -2.73
N ARG A 374 10.90 13.43 -3.48
CA ARG A 374 10.32 12.72 -4.63
C ARG A 374 10.70 13.42 -5.95
N GLN A 375 10.84 12.64 -7.01
CA GLN A 375 10.98 13.17 -8.37
C GLN A 375 9.60 13.41 -8.99
N PRO A 376 9.41 14.48 -9.77
CA PRO A 376 8.17 14.70 -10.50
C PRO A 376 7.80 13.54 -11.42
N ASP A 377 6.53 13.15 -11.41
CA ASP A 377 6.00 12.06 -12.23
C ASP A 377 4.56 12.35 -12.69
N VAL A 378 3.86 11.34 -13.21
CA VAL A 378 2.48 11.45 -13.69
C VAL A 378 1.51 11.89 -12.58
N SER A 379 1.71 11.45 -11.33
CA SER A 379 0.89 11.88 -10.21
C SER A 379 1.10 13.36 -9.86
N SER A 380 2.29 13.91 -10.14
CA SER A 380 2.54 15.36 -10.05
C SER A 380 1.71 16.12 -11.08
N ASN A 381 1.64 15.63 -12.31
CA ASN A 381 0.80 16.20 -13.37
C ASN A 381 -0.69 16.15 -13.01
N ASN A 382 -1.14 15.01 -12.47
CA ASN A 382 -2.53 14.81 -12.05
C ASN A 382 -2.92 15.72 -10.88
N LEU A 383 -2.08 15.79 -9.84
CA LEU A 383 -2.27 16.69 -8.71
C LEU A 383 -2.34 18.15 -9.18
N ALA A 384 -1.41 18.56 -10.04
CA ALA A 384 -1.40 19.92 -10.58
C ALA A 384 -2.66 20.25 -11.39
N ALA A 385 -3.15 19.32 -12.22
CA ALA A 385 -4.37 19.51 -12.97
C ALA A 385 -5.61 19.58 -12.07
N ALA A 386 -5.71 18.71 -11.05
CA ALA A 386 -6.82 18.74 -10.10
C ALA A 386 -6.86 20.04 -9.28
N VAL A 387 -5.70 20.49 -8.77
CA VAL A 387 -5.58 21.76 -8.04
C VAL A 387 -5.92 22.95 -8.94
N ALA A 388 -5.44 22.97 -10.20
CA ALA A 388 -5.75 24.06 -11.13
C ALA A 388 -7.26 24.16 -11.45
N VAL A 389 -7.95 23.03 -11.59
CA VAL A 389 -9.40 23.01 -11.83
C VAL A 389 -10.17 23.45 -10.59
N GLN A 390 -9.77 22.98 -9.41
CA GLN A 390 -10.44 23.36 -8.16
C GLN A 390 -10.21 24.84 -7.83
N ALA A 391 -8.99 25.36 -8.07
CA ALA A 391 -8.68 26.77 -7.98
C ALA A 391 -9.64 27.63 -8.81
N ARG A 392 -9.94 27.23 -10.05
CA ARG A 392 -10.90 27.93 -10.91
C ARG A 392 -12.33 27.90 -10.38
N ARG A 393 -12.76 26.78 -9.81
CA ARG A 393 -14.08 26.67 -9.16
C ARG A 393 -14.19 27.60 -7.96
N ASP A 394 -13.10 27.72 -7.21
CA ASP A 394 -13.03 28.54 -6.00
C ASP A 394 -12.72 30.03 -6.31
N GLY A 395 -12.62 30.40 -7.59
CA GLY A 395 -12.40 31.78 -8.04
C GLY A 395 -10.96 32.27 -7.99
N LEU A 396 -9.99 31.36 -7.79
CA LEU A 396 -8.57 31.67 -7.82
C LEU A 396 -8.08 31.82 -9.27
N ASN A 397 -7.12 32.72 -9.45
CA ASN A 397 -6.50 33.04 -10.73
C ASN A 397 -5.05 32.59 -10.86
N GLU A 398 -4.40 32.33 -9.74
CA GLU A 398 -3.00 31.92 -9.67
C GLU A 398 -2.80 30.91 -8.54
N ILE A 399 -1.78 30.08 -8.65
CA ILE A 399 -1.31 29.19 -7.59
C ILE A 399 0.20 29.35 -7.43
N ASN A 400 0.63 29.99 -6.35
CA ASN A 400 2.05 30.24 -6.06
C ASN A 400 2.68 29.07 -5.29
N HIS A 401 1.89 28.39 -4.45
CA HIS A 401 2.34 27.26 -3.62
C HIS A 401 1.34 26.11 -3.65
N VAL A 402 1.85 24.89 -3.54
CA VAL A 402 1.06 23.69 -3.22
C VAL A 402 1.69 23.06 -1.99
N VAL A 403 0.89 22.84 -0.95
CA VAL A 403 1.33 22.26 0.32
C VAL A 403 0.41 21.10 0.73
N LEU A 404 0.92 20.15 1.51
CA LEU A 404 0.14 19.03 2.02
C LEU A 404 -0.33 19.30 3.46
N SER A 405 -1.46 18.69 3.85
CA SER A 405 -1.82 18.54 5.26
C SER A 405 -0.79 17.69 6.01
N GLU A 406 -0.79 17.78 7.34
CA GLU A 406 0.14 17.03 8.21
C GLU A 406 0.04 15.50 7.99
N ASP A 407 -1.18 15.00 7.82
CA ASP A 407 -1.50 13.59 7.50
C ASP A 407 -1.42 13.26 6.00
N LYS A 408 -1.10 14.25 5.15
CA LYS A 408 -1.03 14.18 3.69
C LYS A 408 -2.35 13.80 2.97
N SER A 409 -3.48 13.77 3.68
CA SER A 409 -4.78 13.42 3.10
C SER A 409 -5.32 14.52 2.16
N LYS A 410 -4.90 15.77 2.35
CA LYS A 410 -5.26 16.93 1.54
C LYS A 410 -4.05 17.63 0.95
N ALA A 411 -4.25 18.21 -0.23
CA ALA A 411 -3.34 19.16 -0.85
C ALA A 411 -4.03 20.52 -0.97
N PHE A 412 -3.32 21.57 -0.61
CA PHE A 412 -3.80 22.95 -0.65
C PHE A 412 -3.06 23.73 -1.71
N GLY A 413 -3.80 24.29 -2.67
CA GLY A 413 -3.29 25.30 -3.59
C GLY A 413 -3.43 26.68 -2.96
N VAL A 414 -2.37 27.48 -2.95
CA VAL A 414 -2.33 28.80 -2.31
C VAL A 414 -2.04 29.89 -3.33
N GLN A 415 -2.90 30.91 -3.37
CA GLN A 415 -2.69 32.15 -4.11
C GLN A 415 -2.17 33.25 -3.17
N GLY A 416 -1.07 33.89 -3.56
CA GLY A 416 -0.33 34.86 -2.78
C GLY A 416 0.78 34.23 -1.92
N ASP A 417 1.39 35.07 -1.09
CA ASP A 417 2.44 34.65 -0.15
C ASP A 417 1.88 33.75 0.97
N LEU A 418 2.61 32.67 1.30
CA LEU A 418 2.17 31.67 2.28
C LEU A 418 1.92 32.25 3.69
N HIS A 419 2.66 33.30 4.07
CA HIS A 419 2.54 33.99 5.35
C HIS A 419 1.61 35.21 5.30
N SER A 420 1.07 35.55 4.12
CA SER A 420 0.12 36.66 4.02
C SER A 420 -1.19 36.35 4.77
N PRO A 421 -1.75 37.31 5.51
CA PRO A 421 -3.08 37.20 6.10
C PRO A 421 -4.20 37.26 5.04
N THR A 422 -3.91 37.69 3.81
CA THR A 422 -4.88 37.83 2.71
C THR A 422 -4.76 36.74 1.63
N LYS A 423 -3.97 35.68 1.87
CA LYS A 423 -3.85 34.56 0.93
C LYS A 423 -5.20 33.87 0.70
N GLN A 424 -5.40 33.36 -0.51
CA GLN A 424 -6.55 32.53 -0.84
C GLN A 424 -6.10 31.07 -0.98
N ILE A 425 -6.97 30.14 -0.62
CA ILE A 425 -6.65 28.72 -0.56
C ILE A 425 -7.76 27.94 -1.26
N THR A 426 -7.37 26.96 -2.05
CA THR A 426 -8.22 25.89 -2.58
C THR A 426 -7.75 24.55 -2.01
N GLU A 427 -8.66 23.60 -1.85
CA GLU A 427 -8.34 22.27 -1.31
C GLU A 427 -8.76 21.13 -2.24
N VAL A 428 -7.92 20.10 -2.33
CA VAL A 428 -8.25 18.83 -2.99
C VAL A 428 -7.84 17.66 -2.11
N GLY A 429 -8.56 16.54 -2.18
CA GLY A 429 -8.10 15.30 -1.56
C GLY A 429 -6.90 14.75 -2.31
N THR A 430 -5.75 14.57 -1.65
CA THR A 430 -4.48 14.19 -2.31
C THR A 430 -4.64 12.90 -3.09
N ALA A 431 -5.22 11.87 -2.48
CA ALA A 431 -5.43 10.56 -3.10
C ALA A 431 -6.35 10.62 -4.32
N GLN A 432 -7.41 11.44 -4.28
CA GLN A 432 -8.29 11.63 -5.43
C GLN A 432 -7.57 12.41 -6.54
N ALA A 433 -6.87 13.48 -6.18
CA ALA A 433 -6.19 14.37 -7.11
C ALA A 433 -5.09 13.66 -7.90
N VAL A 434 -4.22 12.90 -7.23
CA VAL A 434 -3.14 12.14 -7.90
C VAL A 434 -3.66 11.04 -8.83
N ASN A 435 -4.89 10.56 -8.60
CA ASN A 435 -5.57 9.56 -9.42
C ASN A 435 -6.53 10.16 -10.47
N THR A 436 -6.71 11.48 -10.48
CA THR A 436 -7.52 12.16 -11.50
C THR A 436 -6.60 12.62 -12.63
N SER A 437 -6.69 11.99 -13.80
CA SER A 437 -5.81 12.33 -14.93
C SER A 437 -6.00 13.77 -15.41
N VAL A 438 -4.96 14.35 -16.01
CA VAL A 438 -5.05 15.66 -16.67
C VAL A 438 -6.22 15.73 -17.67
N ALA A 439 -6.52 14.62 -18.37
CA ALA A 439 -7.66 14.54 -19.28
C ALA A 439 -9.02 14.68 -18.55
N GLN A 440 -9.20 13.95 -17.45
CA GLN A 440 -10.42 14.01 -16.63
C GLN A 440 -10.57 15.39 -15.99
N SER A 441 -9.49 15.97 -15.48
CA SER A 441 -9.47 17.36 -14.99
C SER A 441 -9.86 18.34 -16.10
N SER A 442 -9.39 18.14 -17.34
CA SER A 442 -9.75 18.99 -18.49
C SER A 442 -11.23 18.90 -18.85
N GLN A 443 -11.83 17.71 -18.78
CA GLN A 443 -13.27 17.53 -18.97
C GLN A 443 -14.08 18.20 -17.85
N GLN A 444 -13.66 18.02 -16.60
CA GLN A 444 -14.27 18.67 -15.44
C GLN A 444 -14.21 20.20 -15.51
N TRP A 445 -13.10 20.74 -16.05
CA TRP A 445 -12.93 22.15 -16.31
C TRP A 445 -13.96 22.65 -17.34
N GLN A 446 -14.12 21.93 -18.46
CA GLN A 446 -15.04 22.31 -19.52
C GLN A 446 -16.50 22.26 -19.05
N GLN A 447 -16.88 21.24 -18.29
CA GLN A 447 -18.24 21.13 -17.71
C GLN A 447 -18.55 22.31 -16.79
N HIS A 448 -17.59 22.73 -15.97
CA HIS A 448 -17.75 23.90 -15.12
C HIS A 448 -17.86 25.20 -15.93
N ARG A 449 -17.07 25.34 -16.99
CA ARG A 449 -17.10 26.52 -17.86
C ARG A 449 -18.41 26.61 -18.66
N ALA A 450 -18.99 25.48 -19.06
CA ALA A 450 -20.29 25.43 -19.74
C ALA A 450 -21.47 25.73 -18.79
N ALA A 451 -21.31 25.49 -17.49
CA ALA A 451 -22.31 25.80 -16.46
C ALA A 451 -22.26 27.25 -15.96
N GLN A 452 -21.26 28.04 -16.36
CA GLN A 452 -21.16 29.47 -16.07
C GLN A 452 -21.58 30.28 -17.31
N PRO A 453 -22.71 31.01 -17.27
CA PRO A 453 -23.00 32.02 -18.30
C PRO A 453 -21.91 33.08 -18.30
N GLU A 454 -21.42 33.43 -19.48
CA GLU A 454 -20.37 34.42 -19.72
C GLU A 454 -20.66 35.78 -19.06
N GLN A 455 -20.16 36.00 -17.84
CA GLN A 455 -20.11 37.34 -17.23
C GLN A 455 -19.07 38.27 -17.91
N GLN A 456 -18.43 37.84 -18.99
CA GLN A 456 -17.42 38.62 -19.72
C GLN A 456 -17.98 39.37 -20.96
N GLY A 457 -19.25 39.18 -21.33
CA GLY A 457 -19.88 39.90 -22.45
C GLY A 457 -20.53 41.26 -22.11
N GLN A 458 -20.83 41.55 -20.84
CA GLN A 458 -21.57 42.77 -20.47
C GLN A 458 -20.70 44.01 -20.20
N HIS A 459 -19.37 43.89 -20.09
CA HIS A 459 -18.49 45.04 -19.85
C HIS A 459 -18.01 45.77 -21.11
N GLN A 460 -18.19 45.21 -22.32
CA GLN A 460 -17.82 45.90 -23.57
C GLN A 460 -18.95 46.71 -24.22
N GLN A 461 -20.22 46.46 -23.91
CA GLN A 461 -21.33 47.29 -24.42
C GLN A 461 -21.58 48.58 -23.60
N GLN A 462 -21.21 48.63 -22.32
CA GLN A 462 -21.31 49.88 -21.53
C GLN A 462 -20.18 50.90 -21.82
N GLY A 463 -19.04 50.45 -22.37
CA GLY A 463 -17.94 51.35 -22.76
C GLY A 463 -18.22 52.19 -24.00
N GLN A 464 -18.98 51.67 -24.98
CA GLN A 464 -19.31 52.40 -26.21
C GLN A 464 -20.51 53.35 -26.06
N GLN A 465 -21.42 53.11 -25.11
CA GLN A 465 -22.53 54.04 -24.84
C GLN A 465 -22.09 55.30 -24.08
N ASN A 466 -21.04 55.22 -23.25
CA ASN A 466 -20.52 56.37 -22.52
C ASN A 466 -19.66 57.33 -23.36
N GLN A 467 -19.10 56.89 -24.50
CA GLN A 467 -18.34 57.77 -25.40
C GLN A 467 -19.23 58.56 -26.37
N GLN A 468 -20.41 58.04 -26.74
CA GLN A 468 -21.38 58.78 -27.57
C GLN A 468 -22.19 59.82 -26.76
N GLY A 469 -22.34 59.63 -25.45
CA GLY A 469 -23.00 60.62 -24.57
C GLY A 469 -22.16 61.88 -24.27
N GLN A 470 -20.83 61.79 -24.29
CA GLN A 470 -19.95 62.90 -23.92
C GLN A 470 -19.61 63.85 -25.09
N GLN A 471 -19.84 63.47 -26.35
CA GLN A 471 -19.70 64.39 -27.50
C GLN A 471 -20.97 65.19 -27.82
N ALA A 472 -22.11 64.88 -27.20
CA ALA A 472 -23.38 65.60 -27.38
C ALA A 472 -23.61 66.73 -26.35
N GLN A 473 -22.73 66.92 -25.37
CA GLN A 473 -22.82 67.97 -24.34
C GLN A 473 -21.72 69.05 -24.43
N ALA A 474 -20.94 69.06 -25.50
CA ALA A 474 -19.91 70.07 -25.77
C ALA A 474 -20.11 70.81 -27.11
N ARG A 475 -21.37 71.06 -27.49
CA ARG A 475 -21.73 72.01 -28.56
C ARG A 475 -22.77 72.99 -28.06
#